data_AF-K2BEM0-F1
#
_entry.id   AF-K2BEM0-F1
#
_cell.length_a   1.000
_cell.length_b   1.000
_cell.length_c   1.000
_cell.angle_alpha   90.00
_cell.angle_beta   90.00
_cell.angle_gamma   90.00
#
_symmetry.space_group_name_H-M   'P 1'
#
loop_
_entity.id
_entity.type
_entity.pdbx_description
1 polymer ?
#
loop_
_entity_poly.entity_id
_entity_poly.type
_entity_poly.pdbx_seq_one_letter_code
_entity_poly.pdbx_strand_id
1 'polypeptide(L)' 'MDRILSGIQPSGALHLGNYIGAIQQWLNLQNTFECYFCIVDY' A
#
# COMPACT_ATOMS: atom_id res chain seq x y z
N MET A 1 11.77 -15.51 4.09
CA MET A 1 11.54 -14.24 3.38
C MET A 1 10.16 -13.79 3.79
N ASP A 2 10.08 -12.63 4.44
CA ASP A 2 8.83 -12.19 5.03
C ASP A 2 7.95 -11.53 3.96
N ARG A 3 6.64 -11.68 4.12
CA ARG A 3 5.63 -11.24 3.14
C ARG A 3 4.78 -10.13 3.71
N ILE A 4 4.43 -9.16 2.88
CA ILE A 4 3.55 -8.04 3.25
C ILE A 4 2.34 -8.04 2.32
N LEU A 5 1.16 -7.93 2.92
CA LEU A 5 -0.09 -7.64 2.24
C LEU A 5 -0.61 -6.28 2.71
N SER A 6 -0.86 -5.37 1.79
CA SER A 6 -1.47 -4.07 2.08
C SER A 6 -2.44 -3.70 0.97
N GLY A 7 -3.48 -2.93 1.28
CA GLY A 7 -4.48 -2.55 0.28
C GLY A 7 -5.06 -1.16 0.54
N ILE A 8 -5.54 -0.54 -0.53
CA ILE A 8 -6.24 0.75 -0.48
C ILE A 8 -7.64 0.56 -1.07
N GLN A 9 -8.65 1.05 -0.37
CA GLN A 9 -10.01 1.08 -0.87
C GLN A 9 -10.13 2.19 -1.94
N PRO A 10 -10.76 1.94 -3.10
CA PRO A 10 -11.03 2.96 -4.10
C PRO A 10 -12.25 3.82 -3.71
N SER A 11 -12.21 4.45 -2.53
CA SER A 11 -13.32 5.23 -1.96
C SER A 11 -13.42 6.69 -2.46
N GLY A 12 -12.56 7.08 -3.40
CA GLY A 12 -12.52 8.43 -3.95
C GLY A 12 -11.11 8.82 -4.39
N ALA A 13 -10.85 10.13 -4.43
CA ALA A 13 -9.52 10.64 -4.71
C ALA A 13 -8.54 10.30 -3.58
N LEU A 14 -7.31 9.93 -3.94
CA LEU A 14 -6.24 9.76 -2.97
C LEU A 14 -5.89 11.12 -2.34
N HIS A 15 -5.73 11.11 -1.03
CA HIS A 15 -5.31 12.28 -0.27
C HIS A 15 -3.86 12.16 0.20
N LEU A 16 -3.26 13.28 0.61
CA LEU A 16 -1.90 13.30 1.16
C LEU A 16 -1.73 12.35 2.35
N GLY A 17 -2.78 12.16 3.15
CA GLY A 17 -2.80 11.18 4.24
C GLY A 17 -2.61 9.74 3.76
N ASN A 18 -3.22 9.35 2.63
CA ASN A 18 -3.02 8.02 2.04
C ASN A 18 -1.58 7.85 1.53
N TYR A 19 -1.04 8.91 0.94
CA TYR A 19 0.34 8.90 0.46
C TYR A 19 1.35 8.73 1.59
N ILE A 20 1.30 9.60 2.60
CA ILE A 20 2.24 9.58 3.74
C ILE A 20 2.03 8.33 4.60
N GLY A 21 0.77 7.94 4.82
CA GLY A 21 0.40 6.85 5.72
C GLY A 21 0.63 5.45 5.16
N ALA A 22 0.57 5.28 3.83
CA ALA A 22 0.69 3.95 3.20
C ALA A 22 1.61 3.95 1.98
N ILE A 23 1.28 4.72 0.94
CA ILE A 23 1.92 4.58 -0.39
C ILE A 23 3.44 4.84 -0.32
N GLN A 24 3.87 5.86 0.43
CA GLN A 24 5.29 6.16 0.62
C GLN A 24 6.03 5.00 1.30
N GLN A 25 5.39 4.28 2.22
CA GLN A 25 6.02 3.11 2.85
C GLN A 25 6.09 1.90 1.93
N TRP A 26 5.11 1.73 1.03
CA TRP A 26 5.17 0.67 0.02
C TRP A 26 6.45 0.75 -0.83
N LEU A 27 6.89 1.98 -1.17
CA LEU A 27 8.14 2.21 -1.91
C LEU A 27 9.39 1.68 -1.20
N ASN A 28 9.42 1.78 0.13
CA ASN A 28 10.53 1.29 0.94
C ASN A 28 10.46 -0.23 1.13
N LEU A 29 9.26 -0.75 1.42
CA LEU A 29 9.01 -2.14 1.76
C LEU A 29 9.25 -3.10 0.59
N GLN A 30 8.95 -2.68 -0.65
CA GLN A 30 9.20 -3.53 -1.83
C GLN A 30 10.69 -3.87 -2.05
N ASN A 31 11.61 -3.13 -1.44
CA ASN A 31 13.05 -3.42 -1.54
C ASN A 31 13.51 -4.51 -0.57
N THR A 32 12.73 -4.80 0.47
CA THR A 32 13.12 -5.68 1.58
C THR A 32 12.17 -6.85 1.80
N PHE A 33 10.94 -6.78 1.30
CA PHE A 33 9.90 -7.80 1.47
C PHE A 33 9.31 -8.25 0.13
N GLU A 34 8.72 -9.46 0.13
CA GLU A 34 7.84 -9.89 -0.94
C GLU A 34 6.45 -9.24 -0.70
N CYS A 35 6.11 -8.23 -1.51
CA CYS A 35 4.93 -7.39 -1.31
C CYS A 35 3.77 -7.73 -2.25
N TYR A 36 2.57 -7.75 -1.69
CA TYR A 36 1.31 -7.83 -2.40
C TYR A 36 0.49 -6.57 -2.06
N PHE A 37 0.23 -5.73 -3.07
CA PHE A 37 -0.58 -4.52 -2.93
C PHE A 37 -1.90 -4.66 -3.68
N CYS A 38 -3.02 -4.32 -3.03
CA CYS A 38 -4.36 -4.57 -3.56
C CYS A 38 -5.22 -3.30 -3.61
N ILE A 39 -6.09 -3.21 -4.62
CA ILE A 39 -7.25 -2.30 -4.61
C ILE A 39 -8.41 -3.08 -4.02
N VAL A 40 -8.89 -2.68 -2.85
CA VAL A 40 -9.90 -3.43 -2.07
C VAL A 40 -11.28 -2.90 -2.44
N ASP A 41 -11.90 -3.49 -3.46
CA ASP A 41 -13.13 -3.00 -4.11
C ASP A 41 -14.43 -3.68 -3.64
N TYR A 42 -14.36 -4.71 -2.80
CA TYR A 42 -15.50 -5.48 -2.26
C TYR A 42 -15.59 -5.42 -0.73
#